data_AF-A0A3R7JSY1-F1
#
_entry.id   AF-A0A3R7JSY1-F1
#
_cell.length_a   1.000
_cell.length_b   1.000
_cell.length_c   1.000
_cell.angle_alpha   90.00
_cell.angle_beta   90.00
_cell.angle_gamma   90.00
#
_symmetry.space_group_name_H-M   'P 1'
#
loop_
_entity.id
_entity.type
_entity.pdbx_description
1 polymer ?
#
loop_
_entity_poly.entity_id
_entity_poly.type
_entity_poly.pdbx_seq_one_letter_code
_entity_poly.pdbx_strand_id
1 'polypeptide(L)'
;MNIFALIATGAAALLSMPTVHGHGYITKPPAQWTQGYPSNGYGSSISSDLWGPIDNSKYGYGPSGAIKFIEANLPKKYKTLSALIADKQELYSKSVDPECGLTAYKDSARSELPKELAFTGFTHPGPCEVWCDNTKVLYKADCQKAYPDIPATMSYDSSLCANANRLTIYWIAVHGDPWQVYADCVWLKGGSGRGSAPTSTAHND
;
A
#
# COMPACT_ATOMS: atom_id res chain seq x y z
N MET A 1 43.71 -11.69 -54.86
CA MET A 1 44.01 -11.16 -53.52
C MET A 1 42.83 -11.47 -52.62
N ASN A 2 43.02 -12.42 -51.71
CA ASN A 2 42.07 -12.78 -50.67
C ASN A 2 41.90 -11.61 -49.70
N ILE A 3 40.65 -11.23 -49.40
CA ILE A 3 40.36 -10.41 -48.22
C ILE A 3 39.42 -11.21 -47.33
N PHE A 4 39.87 -11.29 -46.07
CA PHE A 4 39.37 -12.09 -44.98
C PHE A 4 37.94 -11.74 -44.56
N ALA A 5 37.26 -12.76 -44.04
CA ALA A 5 35.96 -12.68 -43.38
C ALA A 5 35.99 -11.83 -42.10
N LEU A 6 34.85 -11.22 -41.78
CA LEU A 6 34.45 -10.92 -40.40
C LEU A 6 32.94 -11.12 -40.28
N ILE A 7 32.55 -12.31 -39.82
CA ILE A 7 31.20 -12.59 -39.32
C ILE A 7 31.18 -12.03 -37.90
N ALA A 8 30.53 -10.89 -37.70
CA ALA A 8 30.26 -10.38 -36.37
C ALA A 8 29.04 -11.12 -35.79
N THR A 9 29.27 -12.21 -35.07
CA THR A 9 28.27 -12.82 -34.18
C THR A 9 28.10 -11.90 -32.97
N GLY A 10 27.19 -10.93 -33.08
CA GLY A 10 26.73 -10.14 -31.95
C GLY A 10 25.86 -11.02 -31.04
N ALA A 11 26.45 -11.58 -29.97
CA ALA A 11 25.65 -12.12 -28.87
C ALA A 11 24.98 -10.94 -28.17
N ALA A 12 23.69 -10.74 -28.43
CA ALA A 12 22.87 -9.80 -27.67
C ALA A 12 22.80 -10.31 -26.23
N ALA A 13 23.61 -9.73 -25.35
CA ALA A 13 23.43 -9.88 -23.92
C ALA A 13 22.10 -9.20 -23.56
N LEU A 14 21.04 -10.00 -23.48
CA LEU A 14 19.81 -9.62 -22.80
C LEU A 14 20.19 -9.39 -21.33
N LEU A 15 20.58 -8.17 -21.00
CA LEU A 15 20.61 -7.71 -19.63
C LEU A 15 19.19 -7.89 -19.11
N SER A 16 18.99 -8.91 -18.29
CA SER A 16 17.78 -9.05 -17.47
C SER A 16 17.69 -7.79 -16.63
N MET A 17 16.88 -6.84 -17.08
CA MET A 17 16.55 -5.70 -16.26
C MET A 17 15.97 -6.25 -14.96
N PRO A 18 16.51 -5.90 -13.78
CA PRO A 18 15.84 -6.22 -12.54
C PRO A 18 14.44 -5.67 -12.68
N THR A 19 13.42 -6.52 -12.56
CA THR A 19 12.04 -6.07 -12.53
C THR A 19 11.95 -5.13 -11.34
N VAL A 20 11.89 -3.83 -11.62
CA VAL A 20 11.79 -2.81 -10.58
C VAL A 20 10.45 -3.06 -9.91
N HIS A 21 10.49 -3.77 -8.78
CA HIS A 21 9.35 -4.03 -7.91
C HIS A 21 9.02 -2.72 -7.17
N GLY A 22 8.52 -1.70 -7.90
CA GLY A 22 8.02 -0.43 -7.35
C GLY A 22 6.71 -0.57 -6.56
N HIS A 23 6.43 -1.76 -6.05
CA HIS A 23 5.11 -2.34 -5.94
C HIS A 23 5.10 -3.28 -4.72
N GLY A 24 4.16 -3.07 -3.79
CA GLY A 24 4.24 -3.57 -2.42
C GLY A 24 3.00 -4.34 -1.98
N TYR A 25 3.17 -5.41 -1.19
CA TYR A 25 2.05 -6.13 -0.58
C TYR A 25 2.41 -6.80 0.75
N ILE A 26 1.39 -7.12 1.56
CA ILE A 26 1.54 -7.83 2.82
C ILE A 26 1.89 -9.31 2.60
N THR A 27 3.00 -9.76 3.21
CA THR A 27 3.46 -11.15 3.18
C THR A 27 3.18 -11.88 4.48
N LYS A 28 3.10 -11.15 5.60
CA LYS A 28 2.79 -11.70 6.93
C LYS A 28 1.85 -10.77 7.70
N PRO A 29 0.66 -11.24 8.12
CA PRO A 29 0.10 -12.55 7.77
C PRO A 29 -0.23 -12.63 6.26
N PRO A 30 -0.27 -13.83 5.65
CA PRO A 30 -0.55 -13.95 4.23
C PRO A 30 -1.98 -13.52 3.91
N ALA A 31 -2.12 -12.64 2.91
CA ALA A 31 -3.42 -12.30 2.33
C ALA A 31 -3.89 -13.37 1.34
N GLN A 32 -5.19 -13.33 1.03
CA GLN A 32 -5.78 -14.07 -0.09
C GLN A 32 -5.96 -13.10 -1.25
N TRP A 33 -5.76 -13.55 -2.49
CA TRP A 33 -5.67 -12.66 -3.64
C TRP A 33 -6.74 -12.96 -4.67
N THR A 34 -7.31 -11.92 -5.29
CA THR A 34 -8.34 -12.04 -6.33
C THR A 34 -7.87 -12.83 -7.55
N GLN A 35 -6.57 -12.72 -7.87
CA GLN A 35 -5.93 -13.43 -8.99
C GLN A 35 -5.38 -14.82 -8.60
N GLY A 36 -5.51 -15.22 -7.33
CA GLY A 36 -4.99 -16.48 -6.80
C GLY A 36 -3.49 -16.46 -6.43
N TYR A 37 -2.77 -15.38 -6.72
CA TYR A 37 -1.37 -15.15 -6.35
C TYR A 37 -1.16 -13.70 -5.89
N PRO A 38 -0.10 -13.42 -5.09
CA PRO A 38 0.17 -12.06 -4.64
C PRO A 38 0.34 -11.06 -5.76
N SER A 39 -0.41 -9.96 -5.71
CA SER A 39 -0.25 -8.85 -6.61
C SER A 39 0.57 -7.77 -5.94
N ASN A 40 1.55 -7.26 -6.66
CA ASN A 40 2.33 -6.12 -6.20
C ASN A 40 1.76 -4.79 -6.71
N GLY A 41 0.74 -4.80 -7.58
CA GLY A 41 0.12 -3.60 -8.14
C GLY A 41 -0.69 -2.79 -7.13
N TYR A 42 -0.88 -1.50 -7.41
CA TYR A 42 -1.83 -0.65 -6.67
C TYR A 42 -3.26 -0.88 -7.18
N GLY A 43 -4.24 -0.87 -6.27
CA GLY A 43 -5.65 -1.09 -6.63
C GLY A 43 -6.35 0.20 -7.06
N SER A 44 -5.86 1.33 -6.59
CA SER A 44 -6.48 2.64 -6.82
C SER A 44 -5.46 3.76 -6.74
N SER A 45 -5.88 4.95 -7.13
CA SER A 45 -5.05 6.15 -7.07
C SER A 45 -5.79 7.32 -6.47
N ILE A 46 -5.06 8.29 -5.94
CA ILE A 46 -5.60 9.56 -5.45
C ILE A 46 -4.89 10.70 -6.17
N SER A 47 -5.64 11.67 -6.67
CA SER A 47 -5.06 12.86 -7.28
C SER A 47 -4.20 13.63 -6.29
N SER A 48 -2.99 14.02 -6.68
CA SER A 48 -2.07 14.75 -5.79
C SER A 48 -2.55 16.17 -5.45
N ASP A 49 -3.51 16.70 -6.22
CA ASP A 49 -4.10 18.02 -6.08
C ASP A 49 -5.43 18.05 -5.31
N LEU A 50 -5.78 16.98 -4.58
CA LEU A 50 -7.07 16.85 -3.88
C LEU A 50 -7.34 17.98 -2.84
N TRP A 51 -6.29 18.67 -2.39
CA TRP A 51 -6.35 19.85 -1.52
C TRP A 51 -5.87 21.14 -2.22
N GLY A 52 -5.81 21.12 -3.55
CA GLY A 52 -5.15 22.12 -4.39
C GLY A 52 -3.67 21.76 -4.69
N PRO A 53 -3.01 22.52 -5.58
CA PRO A 53 -1.60 22.31 -5.90
C PRO A 53 -0.71 22.37 -4.65
N ILE A 54 0.32 21.53 -4.59
CA ILE A 54 1.29 21.55 -3.50
C ILE A 54 2.07 22.86 -3.53
N ASP A 55 1.98 23.63 -2.45
CA ASP A 55 2.80 24.82 -2.23
C ASP A 55 4.25 24.40 -1.95
N ASN A 56 5.05 24.27 -3.02
CA ASN A 56 6.45 23.88 -2.94
C ASN A 56 7.31 24.87 -2.14
N SER A 57 6.89 26.14 -2.00
CA SER A 57 7.61 27.11 -1.18
C SER A 57 7.49 26.80 0.32
N LYS A 58 6.36 26.20 0.72
CA LYS A 58 6.06 25.81 2.10
C LYS A 58 6.48 24.39 2.42
N TYR A 59 6.17 23.43 1.55
CA TYR A 59 6.36 22.01 1.83
C TYR A 59 7.67 21.46 1.23
N GLY A 60 8.25 22.14 0.24
CA GLY A 60 9.37 21.64 -0.55
C GLY A 60 8.91 20.80 -1.74
N TYR A 61 9.87 20.25 -2.48
CA TYR A 61 9.64 19.56 -3.75
C TYR A 61 9.60 18.05 -3.60
N GLY A 62 8.99 17.39 -4.60
CA GLY A 62 9.01 15.95 -4.75
C GLY A 62 8.32 15.19 -3.61
N PRO A 63 8.66 13.91 -3.41
CA PRO A 63 7.96 13.05 -2.45
C PRO A 63 8.03 13.55 -1.00
N SER A 64 9.15 14.15 -0.60
CA SER A 64 9.28 14.75 0.74
C SER A 64 8.36 15.96 0.95
N GLY A 65 8.11 16.74 -0.11
CA GLY A 65 7.11 17.80 -0.10
C GLY A 65 5.69 17.26 -0.01
N ALA A 66 5.38 16.20 -0.77
CA ALA A 66 4.09 15.53 -0.73
C ALA A 66 3.78 14.93 0.64
N ILE A 67 4.75 14.30 1.33
CA ILE A 67 4.58 13.79 2.70
C ILE A 67 4.18 14.93 3.64
N LYS A 68 4.92 16.04 3.65
CA LYS A 68 4.61 17.20 4.51
C LYS A 68 3.25 17.81 4.18
N PHE A 69 2.88 17.83 2.89
CA PHE A 69 1.58 18.29 2.44
C PHE A 69 0.45 17.41 2.99
N ILE A 70 0.61 16.09 2.95
CA ILE A 70 -0.35 15.14 3.54
C ILE A 70 -0.40 15.33 5.06
N GLU A 71 0.73 15.36 5.76
CA GLU A 71 0.79 15.56 7.22
C GLU A 71 0.07 16.84 7.67
N ALA A 72 0.16 17.91 6.88
CA ALA A 72 -0.48 19.19 7.20
C ALA A 72 -1.99 19.24 6.93
N ASN A 73 -2.51 18.40 6.05
CA ASN A 73 -3.92 18.44 5.60
C ASN A 73 -4.76 17.25 6.08
N LEU A 74 -4.16 16.07 6.20
CA LEU A 74 -4.84 14.83 6.60
C LEU A 74 -5.59 14.99 7.94
N PRO A 75 -5.00 15.55 9.02
CA PRO A 75 -5.70 15.66 10.30
C PRO A 75 -6.87 16.66 10.28
N LYS A 76 -6.83 17.64 9.36
CA LYS A 76 -7.84 18.71 9.26
C LYS A 76 -9.10 18.25 8.53
N LYS A 77 -8.97 17.35 7.55
CA LYS A 77 -10.09 16.90 6.71
C LYS A 77 -10.54 15.46 6.96
N TYR A 78 -9.61 14.53 7.17
CA TYR A 78 -9.92 13.08 7.17
C TYR A 78 -9.53 12.36 8.46
N LYS A 79 -8.65 12.93 9.28
CA LYS A 79 -8.07 12.36 10.52
C LYS A 79 -7.21 11.09 10.31
N THR A 80 -7.49 10.29 9.29
CA THR A 80 -6.85 9.00 9.02
C THR A 80 -6.63 8.78 7.53
N LEU A 81 -5.63 7.96 7.20
CA LEU A 81 -5.31 7.60 5.82
C LEU A 81 -6.42 6.77 5.18
N SER A 82 -7.00 5.83 5.94
CA SER A 82 -8.13 5.01 5.49
C SER A 82 -9.35 5.87 5.10
N ALA A 83 -9.66 6.92 5.87
CA ALA A 83 -10.76 7.84 5.53
C ALA A 83 -10.48 8.69 4.28
N LEU A 84 -9.23 9.13 4.09
CA LEU A 84 -8.82 9.81 2.85
C LEU A 84 -8.99 8.88 1.64
N ILE A 85 -8.51 7.64 1.74
CA ILE A 85 -8.61 6.64 0.66
C ILE A 85 -10.08 6.37 0.34
N ALA A 86 -10.92 6.13 1.35
CA ALA A 86 -12.34 5.84 1.15
C ALA A 86 -13.09 6.96 0.40
N ASP A 87 -12.73 8.22 0.64
CA ASP A 87 -13.39 9.38 0.04
C ASP A 87 -12.83 9.77 -1.34
N LYS A 88 -11.53 9.55 -1.59
CA LYS A 88 -10.84 10.14 -2.74
C LYS A 88 -10.23 9.17 -3.73
N GLN A 89 -10.22 7.87 -3.44
CA GLN A 89 -9.63 6.92 -4.36
C GLN A 89 -10.44 6.80 -5.66
N GLU A 90 -9.72 6.74 -6.77
CA GLU A 90 -10.22 6.27 -8.05
C GLU A 90 -9.73 4.84 -8.25
N LEU A 91 -10.67 3.88 -8.29
CA LEU A 91 -10.32 2.47 -8.50
C LEU A 91 -9.82 2.24 -9.92
N TYR A 92 -8.74 1.48 -10.06
CA TYR A 92 -8.18 1.14 -11.37
C TYR A 92 -9.18 0.39 -12.26
N SER A 93 -10.05 -0.42 -11.65
CA SER A 93 -11.16 -1.07 -12.33
C SER A 93 -12.28 -1.43 -11.35
N LYS A 94 -13.45 -1.79 -11.88
CA LYS A 94 -14.60 -2.25 -11.09
C LYS A 94 -14.36 -3.57 -10.35
N SER A 95 -13.30 -4.32 -10.68
CA SER A 95 -12.98 -5.58 -10.01
C SER A 95 -12.11 -5.39 -8.76
N VAL A 96 -11.54 -4.20 -8.57
CA VAL A 96 -10.80 -3.86 -7.35
C VAL A 96 -11.80 -3.63 -6.22
N ASP A 97 -11.55 -4.26 -5.08
CA ASP A 97 -12.36 -4.05 -3.89
C ASP A 97 -11.99 -2.68 -3.28
N PRO A 98 -12.94 -1.77 -3.04
CA PRO A 98 -12.63 -0.44 -2.52
C PRO A 98 -12.04 -0.44 -1.09
N GLU A 99 -12.26 -1.50 -0.32
CA GLU A 99 -11.71 -1.63 1.03
C GLU A 99 -10.43 -2.46 1.05
N CYS A 100 -10.39 -3.50 0.21
CA CYS A 100 -9.39 -4.56 0.26
C CYS A 100 -8.47 -4.64 -0.96
N GLY A 101 -8.57 -3.66 -1.86
CA GLY A 101 -7.74 -3.56 -3.05
C GLY A 101 -7.81 -4.84 -3.89
N LEU A 102 -6.66 -5.47 -4.06
CA LEU A 102 -6.52 -6.68 -4.89
C LEU A 102 -6.63 -7.99 -4.08
N THR A 103 -6.84 -7.88 -2.78
CA THR A 103 -7.06 -9.03 -1.89
C THR A 103 -8.52 -9.50 -1.92
N ALA A 104 -8.74 -10.77 -1.61
CA ALA A 104 -10.03 -11.44 -1.67
C ALA A 104 -10.49 -11.91 -0.29
N TYR A 105 -11.81 -11.94 -0.08
CA TYR A 105 -12.40 -12.65 1.04
C TYR A 105 -12.44 -14.15 0.79
N LYS A 106 -11.86 -14.92 1.72
CA LYS A 106 -11.92 -16.38 1.71
C LYS A 106 -11.93 -16.92 3.14
N ASP A 107 -13.13 -17.20 3.63
CA ASP A 107 -13.35 -17.67 5.01
C ASP A 107 -12.56 -18.94 5.36
N SER A 108 -12.42 -19.85 4.39
CA SER A 108 -11.68 -21.10 4.56
C SER A 108 -10.16 -20.95 4.62
N ALA A 109 -9.62 -19.75 4.37
CA ALA A 109 -8.19 -19.47 4.31
C ALA A 109 -7.78 -18.29 5.21
N ARG A 110 -8.39 -18.22 6.40
CA ARG A 110 -8.05 -17.23 7.42
C ARG A 110 -6.64 -17.43 7.98
N SER A 111 -5.94 -16.33 8.20
CA SER A 111 -4.57 -16.29 8.68
C SER A 111 -4.48 -16.08 10.18
N GLU A 112 -3.46 -16.66 10.82
CA GLU A 112 -3.15 -16.37 12.22
C GLU A 112 -2.63 -14.93 12.36
N LEU A 113 -3.01 -14.25 13.44
CA LEU A 113 -2.46 -12.94 13.77
C LEU A 113 -1.00 -13.09 14.23
N PRO A 114 -0.02 -12.46 13.55
CA PRO A 114 1.39 -12.58 13.93
C PRO A 114 1.78 -11.53 14.98
N LYS A 115 2.90 -11.72 15.68
CA LYS A 115 3.47 -10.69 16.57
C LYS A 115 4.04 -9.48 15.82
N GLU A 116 4.47 -9.69 14.59
CA GLU A 116 5.03 -8.66 13.70
C GLU A 116 4.51 -8.88 12.29
N LEU A 117 4.34 -7.79 11.56
CA LEU A 117 3.90 -7.81 10.17
C LEU A 117 5.11 -7.80 9.24
N ALA A 118 4.95 -8.39 8.06
CA ALA A 118 5.92 -8.27 6.99
C ALA A 118 5.24 -7.79 5.71
N PHE A 119 5.89 -6.84 5.05
CA PHE A 119 5.48 -6.26 3.78
C PHE A 119 6.64 -6.41 2.80
N THR A 120 6.38 -6.62 1.50
CA THR A 120 7.48 -6.85 0.54
C THR A 120 8.50 -5.72 0.49
N GLY A 121 8.07 -4.49 0.75
CA GLY A 121 8.94 -3.31 0.91
C GLY A 121 8.21 -2.03 0.53
N PHE A 122 8.51 -0.93 1.22
CA PHE A 122 8.04 0.40 0.85
C PHE A 122 9.06 1.05 -0.09
N THR A 123 8.97 0.74 -1.38
CA THR A 123 9.96 1.18 -2.38
C THR A 123 9.79 2.64 -2.81
N HIS A 124 8.73 3.30 -2.35
CA HIS A 124 8.47 4.71 -2.54
C HIS A 124 8.11 5.41 -1.22
N PRO A 125 8.45 6.70 -1.06
CA PRO A 125 8.04 7.47 0.11
C PRO A 125 6.52 7.56 0.21
N GLY A 126 6.02 7.63 1.44
CA GLY A 126 4.64 7.97 1.72
C GLY A 126 4.06 7.30 2.97
N PRO A 127 2.87 7.74 3.40
CA PRO A 127 2.27 7.32 4.65
C PRO A 127 1.68 5.91 4.54
N CYS A 128 1.67 5.20 5.68
CA CYS A 128 0.94 3.95 5.82
C CYS A 128 0.21 3.86 7.16
N GLU A 129 -0.88 3.10 7.16
CA GLU A 129 -1.66 2.73 8.33
C GLU A 129 -1.88 1.22 8.37
N VAL A 130 -1.96 0.66 9.58
CA VAL A 130 -2.49 -0.69 9.79
C VAL A 130 -3.65 -0.62 10.76
N TRP A 131 -4.69 -1.39 10.44
CA TRP A 131 -5.93 -1.49 11.17
C TRP A 131 -6.25 -2.94 11.50
N CYS A 132 -6.84 -3.15 12.66
CA CYS A 132 -7.52 -4.38 13.04
C CYS A 132 -9.00 -4.02 13.26
N ASP A 133 -9.86 -4.47 12.35
CA ASP A 133 -11.23 -4.01 12.18
C ASP A 133 -11.34 -2.47 12.22
N ASN A 134 -11.87 -1.91 13.31
CA ASN A 134 -12.08 -0.47 13.51
C ASN A 134 -10.97 0.18 14.35
N THR A 135 -9.93 -0.55 14.72
CA THR A 135 -8.87 -0.08 15.59
C THR A 135 -7.59 0.16 14.78
N LYS A 136 -7.13 1.40 14.72
CA LYS A 136 -5.83 1.72 14.14
C LYS A 136 -4.72 1.28 15.09
N VAL A 137 -3.81 0.46 14.60
CA VAL A 137 -2.71 -0.14 15.40
C VAL A 137 -1.32 0.31 14.95
N LEU A 138 -1.23 0.98 13.79
CA LEU A 138 0.00 1.54 13.28
C LEU A 138 -0.29 2.76 12.41
N TYR A 139 0.53 3.80 12.56
CA TYR A 139 0.67 4.88 11.61
C TYR A 139 2.14 5.30 11.50
N LYS A 140 2.57 5.62 10.28
CA LYS A 140 3.80 6.35 9.98
C LYS A 140 3.55 7.26 8.78
N ALA A 141 4.09 8.48 8.84
CA ALA A 141 3.96 9.45 7.75
C ALA A 141 4.87 9.11 6.55
N ASP A 142 5.94 8.35 6.79
CA ASP A 142 6.87 7.86 5.76
C ASP A 142 7.30 6.43 6.10
N CYS A 143 6.67 5.44 5.46
CA CYS A 143 6.91 4.03 5.73
C CYS A 143 8.18 3.49 5.07
N GLN A 144 8.62 4.11 3.97
CA GLN A 144 9.93 3.82 3.40
C GLN A 144 11.04 4.16 4.40
N LYS A 145 10.95 5.32 5.05
CA LYS A 145 11.93 5.71 6.06
C LYS A 145 11.80 4.91 7.35
N ALA A 146 10.58 4.62 7.79
CA ALA A 146 10.34 3.91 9.04
C ALA A 146 10.72 2.42 8.98
N TYR A 147 10.57 1.80 7.80
CA TYR A 147 10.82 0.37 7.58
C TYR A 147 11.64 0.18 6.29
N PRO A 148 12.95 0.48 6.32
CA PRO A 148 13.80 0.50 5.12
C PRO A 148 14.17 -0.89 4.59
N ASP A 149 13.97 -1.94 5.39
CA ASP A 149 14.31 -3.32 5.01
C ASP A 149 13.39 -3.85 3.91
N ILE A 150 13.90 -4.82 3.13
CA ILE A 150 13.17 -5.52 2.07
C ILE A 150 13.36 -7.03 2.29
N PRO A 151 12.35 -7.77 2.78
CA PRO A 151 11.02 -7.28 3.18
C PRO A 151 11.05 -6.38 4.43
N ALA A 152 10.10 -5.45 4.49
CA ALA A 152 9.91 -4.55 5.61
C ALA A 152 9.27 -5.30 6.78
N THR A 153 9.90 -5.27 7.95
CA THR A 153 9.32 -5.78 9.20
C THR A 153 8.72 -4.63 9.98
N MET A 154 7.45 -4.75 10.35
CA MET A 154 6.72 -3.68 11.05
C MET A 154 6.25 -4.18 12.42
N SER A 155 6.77 -3.54 13.47
CA SER A 155 6.23 -3.66 14.82
C SER A 155 4.93 -2.87 14.93
N TYR A 156 3.91 -3.48 15.53
CA TYR A 156 2.60 -2.90 15.76
C TYR A 156 2.05 -3.40 17.10
N ASP A 157 1.04 -2.73 17.64
CA ASP A 157 0.41 -3.19 18.88
C ASP A 157 -0.59 -4.32 18.58
N SER A 158 -0.08 -5.56 18.53
CA SER A 158 -0.90 -6.75 18.26
C SER A 158 -1.94 -7.02 19.36
N SER A 159 -1.79 -6.44 20.56
CA SER A 159 -2.77 -6.63 21.64
C SER A 159 -4.11 -5.96 21.32
N LEU A 160 -4.08 -4.88 20.53
CA LEU A 160 -5.26 -4.18 20.03
C LEU A 160 -6.01 -4.95 18.93
N CYS A 161 -5.44 -6.07 18.46
CA CYS A 161 -6.04 -6.92 17.43
C CYS A 161 -6.65 -8.21 18.00
N ALA A 162 -6.77 -8.33 19.32
CA ALA A 162 -7.38 -9.48 19.95
C ALA A 162 -8.81 -9.70 19.40
N ASN A 163 -9.07 -10.89 18.87
CA ASN A 163 -10.34 -11.29 18.24
C ASN A 163 -10.75 -10.46 17.01
N ALA A 164 -9.83 -9.68 16.42
CA ALA A 164 -10.14 -8.94 15.21
C ALA A 164 -10.49 -9.91 14.07
N ASN A 165 -11.47 -9.54 13.24
CA ASN A 165 -11.87 -10.33 12.09
C ASN A 165 -10.98 -10.05 10.86
N ARG A 166 -10.55 -8.80 10.69
CA ARG A 166 -9.78 -8.34 9.54
C ARG A 166 -8.62 -7.47 9.99
N LEU A 167 -7.44 -7.75 9.44
CA LEU A 167 -6.32 -6.81 9.42
C LEU A 167 -6.30 -6.11 8.06
N THR A 168 -6.11 -4.80 8.04
CA THR A 168 -5.99 -4.02 6.80
C THR A 168 -4.75 -3.16 6.85
N ILE A 169 -3.90 -3.22 5.83
CA ILE A 169 -2.81 -2.27 5.62
C ILE A 169 -3.16 -1.33 4.48
N TYR A 170 -2.90 -0.05 4.68
CA TYR A 170 -2.98 0.99 3.67
C TYR A 170 -1.61 1.62 3.48
N TRP A 171 -1.19 1.82 2.24
CA TRP A 171 0.00 2.61 1.89
C TRP A 171 -0.31 3.50 0.70
N ILE A 172 0.05 4.78 0.80
CA ILE A 172 0.01 5.70 -0.34
C ILE A 172 1.44 6.01 -0.77
N ALA A 173 1.83 5.60 -1.96
CA ALA A 173 3.11 5.95 -2.56
C ALA A 173 3.01 7.30 -3.28
N VAL A 174 3.83 8.28 -2.86
CA VAL A 174 3.74 9.68 -3.30
C VAL A 174 4.87 10.09 -4.26
N HIS A 175 5.41 9.14 -5.01
CA HIS A 175 6.55 9.36 -5.91
C HIS A 175 6.17 10.03 -7.25
N GLY A 176 4.89 10.10 -7.58
CA GLY A 176 4.38 10.66 -8.83
C GLY A 176 2.96 11.17 -8.67
N ASP A 177 2.34 11.55 -9.79
CA ASP A 177 0.96 11.98 -9.88
C ASP A 177 0.23 11.11 -10.93
N PRO A 178 -0.87 10.43 -10.59
CA PRO A 178 -1.52 10.42 -9.28
C PRO A 178 -0.74 9.60 -8.22
N TRP A 179 -1.05 9.80 -6.95
CA TRP A 179 -0.53 8.97 -5.87
C TRP A 179 -1.12 7.57 -5.94
N GLN A 180 -0.30 6.54 -5.74
CA GLN A 180 -0.73 5.15 -5.85
C GLN A 180 -1.16 4.62 -4.48
N VAL A 181 -2.31 3.94 -4.43
CA VAL A 181 -2.89 3.39 -3.20
C VAL A 181 -2.81 1.86 -3.20
N TYR A 182 -2.16 1.34 -2.16
CA TYR A 182 -2.06 -0.06 -1.85
C TYR A 182 -2.93 -0.35 -0.63
N ALA A 183 -3.86 -1.28 -0.78
CA ALA A 183 -4.76 -1.71 0.28
C ALA A 183 -4.82 -3.24 0.27
N ASP A 184 -4.36 -3.85 1.35
CA ASP A 184 -4.42 -5.30 1.51
C ASP A 184 -5.20 -5.67 2.76
N CYS A 185 -6.20 -6.54 2.61
CA CYS A 185 -6.92 -7.15 3.70
C CYS A 185 -6.42 -8.57 3.96
N VAL A 186 -6.26 -8.90 5.25
CA VAL A 186 -6.05 -10.26 5.73
C VAL A 186 -7.18 -10.63 6.68
N TRP A 187 -7.85 -11.73 6.36
CA TRP A 187 -8.93 -12.28 7.18
C TRP A 187 -8.33 -13.14 8.27
N LEU A 188 -8.58 -12.79 9.52
CA LEU A 188 -7.92 -13.39 10.67
C LEU A 188 -8.72 -14.56 11.23
N LYS A 189 -8.01 -15.54 11.80
CA LYS A 189 -8.64 -16.59 12.60
C LYS A 189 -9.25 -16.00 13.87
N GLY A 190 -10.34 -16.58 14.33
CA GLY A 190 -11.13 -16.08 15.47
C GLY A 190 -12.30 -15.16 15.07
N GLY A 191 -12.27 -14.60 13.85
CA GLY A 191 -13.41 -13.89 13.25
C GLY A 191 -14.22 -14.74 12.27
N SER A 192 -15.38 -14.21 11.85
CA SER A 192 -16.23 -14.76 10.80
C SER A 192 -16.79 -13.65 9.89
N GLY A 193 -17.11 -13.99 8.64
CA GLY A 193 -17.62 -13.01 7.68
C GLY A 193 -16.59 -11.96 7.23
N ARG A 194 -17.08 -10.95 6.49
CA ARG A 194 -16.26 -9.84 5.97
C ARG A 194 -16.03 -8.71 6.99
N GLY A 195 -16.59 -8.81 8.20
CA GLY A 195 -16.50 -7.75 9.21
C GLY A 195 -17.05 -6.42 8.71
N SER A 196 -16.93 -5.37 9.52
CA SER A 196 -17.19 -4.00 9.08
C SER A 196 -15.92 -3.39 8.51
N ALA A 197 -16.03 -2.58 7.44
CA ALA A 197 -15.00 -1.63 7.02
C ALA A 197 -14.43 -0.86 8.23
N PRO A 198 -13.15 -0.41 8.23
CA PRO A 198 -12.72 0.54 9.24
C PRO A 198 -13.69 1.70 9.21
N THR A 199 -14.23 2.09 10.36
CA THR A 199 -15.27 3.11 10.41
C THR A 199 -14.72 4.39 9.80
N SER A 200 -15.21 4.79 8.62
CA SER A 200 -15.13 6.19 8.24
C SER A 200 -15.95 6.91 9.30
N THR A 201 -15.37 7.88 10.01
CA THR A 201 -16.21 8.87 10.67
C THR A 201 -17.00 9.51 9.54
N ALA A 202 -18.24 9.04 9.34
CA ALA A 202 -19.23 9.70 8.52
C ALA A 202 -19.25 11.15 9.00
N HIS A 203 -18.77 12.05 8.15
CA HIS A 203 -18.98 13.46 8.37
C HIS A 203 -20.45 13.68 8.04
N ASN A 204 -21.29 13.62 9.07
CA ASN A 204 -22.54 14.33 9.03
C ASN A 204 -22.21 15.82 9.01
N ASP A 205 -22.86 16.49 8.07
CA ASP A 205 -23.05 17.94 7.87
C ASP A 205 -21.83 18.77 7.41
#